data_AF-A0A7G1I792-F1
#
_entry.id   AF-A0A7G1I792-F1
#
_cell.length_a   1.000
_cell.length_b   1.000
_cell.length_c   1.000
_cell.angle_alpha   90.00
_cell.angle_beta   90.00
_cell.angle_gamma   90.00
#
_symmetry.space_group_name_H-M   'P 1'
#
loop_
_entity.id
_entity.type
_entity.pdbx_description
1 polymer ?
#
loop_
_entity_poly.entity_id
_entity_poly.type
_entity_poly.pdbx_seq_one_letter_code
_entity_poly.pdbx_strand_id
1 'polypeptide(L)'
;MLYNGEEVGNGDGPECDFAVDPIDGTTLMSKGMPNAISVLAVADRGAMFDPSAVFYMNKIAVGPDAAHVLDITAPISENIRAVAKVKELSVRDMTVCILDRPRHAQLIHDVRATGARIRLITDGDVAGAISACRPESGTDMLAGIGGTPEGIIAAAAIRCMGGAIQAQLAPKDEAERRKALDAGYDLDQVLTTRDLVAGENVFFCATGVTDGDLLKGCATTPAAAPPSRS
;
A
#
# COMPACT_ATOMS: atom_id res chain seq x y z
N MET A 1 -7.43 -0.87 22.03
CA MET A 1 -6.00 -0.53 21.91
C MET A 1 -5.78 -0.13 20.47
N LEU A 2 -5.10 0.99 20.26
CA LEU A 2 -4.93 1.67 18.98
C LEU A 2 -6.27 1.97 18.27
N TYR A 3 -7.27 2.45 19.01
CA TYR A 3 -8.54 2.87 18.40
C TYR A 3 -8.41 4.28 17.79
N ASN A 4 -9.25 4.60 16.79
CA ASN A 4 -9.22 5.92 16.15
C ASN A 4 -9.47 7.03 17.19
N GLY A 5 -8.50 7.94 17.33
CA GLY A 5 -8.53 9.02 18.32
C GLY A 5 -7.90 8.68 19.67
N GLU A 6 -7.35 7.47 19.86
CA GLU A 6 -6.52 7.15 21.02
C GLU A 6 -5.24 7.98 21.02
N GLU A 7 -4.95 8.66 22.13
CA GLU A 7 -3.69 9.40 22.32
C GLU A 7 -2.54 8.42 22.60
N VAL A 8 -1.40 8.62 21.92
CA VAL A 8 -0.20 7.80 22.06
C VAL A 8 1.05 8.68 22.21
N GLY A 9 2.15 8.09 22.71
CA GLY A 9 3.41 8.80 22.97
C GLY A 9 3.61 9.14 24.45
N ASN A 10 4.68 9.86 24.77
CA ASN A 10 5.03 10.28 26.13
C ASN A 10 4.48 11.67 26.51
N GLY A 11 3.80 12.35 25.58
CA GLY A 11 3.23 13.69 25.74
C GLY A 11 4.18 14.86 25.44
N ASP A 12 5.44 14.59 25.05
CA ASP A 12 6.39 15.63 24.64
C ASP A 12 6.55 15.66 23.11
N GLY A 13 6.71 16.87 22.55
CA GLY A 13 6.75 17.13 21.11
C GLY A 13 5.44 17.64 20.49
N PRO A 14 5.45 17.99 19.20
CA PRO A 14 4.26 18.48 18.50
C PRO A 14 3.22 17.36 18.29
N GLU A 15 1.94 17.75 18.22
CA GLU A 15 0.87 16.84 17.79
C GLU A 15 1.09 16.39 16.34
N CYS A 16 0.82 15.11 16.08
CA CYS A 16 0.97 14.48 14.78
C CYS A 16 -0.14 13.46 14.53
N ASP A 17 -0.38 13.14 13.26
CA ASP A 17 -1.21 12.00 12.88
C ASP A 17 -0.40 10.72 12.97
N PHE A 18 -1.02 9.66 13.49
CA PHE A 18 -0.40 8.35 13.69
C PHE A 18 -1.24 7.27 13.02
N ALA A 19 -0.67 6.58 12.03
CA ALA A 19 -1.27 5.42 11.39
C ALA A 19 -0.42 4.18 11.67
N VAL A 20 -1.07 3.08 11.99
CA VAL A 20 -0.41 1.83 12.37
C VAL A 20 -1.16 0.65 11.81
N ASP A 21 -0.41 -0.27 11.22
CA ASP A 21 -0.89 -1.60 10.90
C ASP A 21 0.04 -2.60 11.60
N PRO A 22 -0.36 -3.13 12.77
CA PRO A 22 0.47 -4.04 13.52
C PRO A 22 0.96 -5.23 12.70
N ILE A 23 0.12 -5.77 11.79
CA ILE A 23 0.47 -6.86 10.88
C ILE A 23 -0.34 -6.72 9.59
N ASP A 24 0.28 -6.14 8.56
CA ASP A 24 -0.23 -6.20 7.19
C ASP A 24 -0.12 -7.66 6.70
N GLY A 25 -1.26 -8.35 6.68
CA GLY A 25 -1.34 -9.79 6.43
C GLY A 25 -1.33 -10.66 7.69
N THR A 26 -2.28 -10.44 8.60
CA THR A 26 -2.51 -11.34 9.76
C THR A 26 -2.66 -12.82 9.36
N THR A 27 -3.33 -13.10 8.25
CA THR A 27 -3.42 -14.46 7.67
C THR A 27 -2.06 -14.99 7.24
N LEU A 28 -1.20 -14.14 6.66
CA LEU A 28 0.15 -14.52 6.25
C LEU A 28 0.97 -14.94 7.47
N MET A 29 0.96 -14.11 8.52
CA MET A 29 1.64 -14.38 9.78
C MET A 29 1.15 -15.71 10.40
N SER A 30 -0.17 -15.90 10.52
CA SER A 30 -0.73 -17.10 11.17
C SER A 30 -0.42 -18.41 10.43
N LYS A 31 -0.12 -18.32 9.14
CA LYS A 31 0.21 -19.48 8.28
C LYS A 31 1.71 -19.62 7.99
N GLY A 32 2.55 -18.74 8.52
CA GLY A 32 3.98 -18.70 8.18
C GLY A 32 4.22 -18.42 6.69
N MET A 33 3.30 -17.73 6.02
CA MET A 33 3.45 -17.35 4.62
C MET A 33 4.35 -16.12 4.48
N PRO A 34 5.03 -15.95 3.33
CA PRO A 34 5.91 -14.81 3.10
C PRO A 34 5.17 -13.46 3.12
N ASN A 35 5.95 -12.38 3.22
CA ASN A 35 5.53 -10.97 3.05
C ASN A 35 4.62 -10.37 4.16
N ALA A 36 4.54 -10.97 5.35
CA ALA A 36 3.92 -10.30 6.49
C ALA A 36 4.86 -9.21 7.04
N ILE A 37 4.37 -7.97 7.17
CA ILE A 37 5.13 -6.85 7.72
C ILE A 37 4.36 -6.13 8.83
N SER A 38 5.08 -5.55 9.77
CA SER A 38 4.54 -4.63 10.78
C SER A 38 4.91 -3.20 10.39
N VAL A 39 3.95 -2.28 10.41
CA VAL A 39 4.08 -0.97 9.77
C VAL A 39 3.54 0.16 10.66
N LEU A 40 4.23 1.29 10.63
CA LEU A 40 3.69 2.55 11.14
C LEU A 40 4.08 3.72 10.24
N ALA A 41 3.23 4.74 10.24
CA ALA A 41 3.45 6.02 9.61
C ALA A 41 3.08 7.17 10.55
N VAL A 42 3.81 8.28 10.45
CA VAL A 42 3.55 9.51 11.17
C VAL A 42 3.57 10.68 10.19
N ALA A 43 2.64 11.62 10.33
CA ALA A 43 2.60 12.84 9.53
C ALA A 43 2.20 14.04 10.40
N ASP A 44 2.33 15.26 9.87
CA ASP A 44 1.79 16.46 10.51
C ASP A 44 0.31 16.25 10.91
N ARG A 45 -0.16 16.86 12.01
CA ARG A 45 -1.54 16.67 12.50
C ARG A 45 -2.57 17.12 11.46
N GLY A 46 -3.58 16.27 11.22
CA GLY A 46 -4.65 16.51 10.26
C GLY A 46 -4.24 16.35 8.80
N ALA A 47 -3.06 15.77 8.54
CA ALA A 47 -2.50 15.64 7.22
C ALA A 47 -2.78 14.26 6.59
N MET A 48 -3.18 13.26 7.36
CA MET A 48 -3.64 11.98 6.82
C MET A 48 -5.12 12.05 6.43
N PHE A 49 -5.46 11.50 5.26
CA PHE A 49 -6.83 11.37 4.79
C PHE A 49 -7.67 10.55 5.78
N ASP A 50 -8.94 10.92 5.97
CA ASP A 50 -9.84 10.23 6.91
C ASP A 50 -10.29 8.86 6.33
N PRO A 51 -9.90 7.74 6.96
CA PRO A 51 -10.26 6.42 6.46
C PRO A 51 -11.68 5.98 6.83
N SER A 52 -12.43 6.76 7.62
CA SER A 52 -13.65 6.29 8.29
C SER A 52 -14.91 6.27 7.40
N ALA A 53 -14.89 6.99 6.27
CA ALA A 53 -16.05 7.13 5.41
C ALA A 53 -16.30 5.91 4.52
N VAL A 54 -15.24 5.38 3.90
CA VAL A 54 -15.31 4.26 2.95
C VAL A 54 -14.21 3.25 3.26
N PHE A 55 -14.61 1.99 3.44
CA PHE A 55 -13.70 0.93 3.86
C PHE A 55 -12.67 0.53 2.78
N TYR A 56 -13.06 0.60 1.51
CA TYR A 56 -12.22 0.22 0.37
C TYR A 56 -11.89 1.40 -0.54
N MET A 57 -10.75 1.31 -1.21
CA MET A 57 -10.39 2.19 -2.33
C MET A 57 -9.78 1.37 -3.46
N ASN A 58 -10.06 1.76 -4.70
CA ASN A 58 -9.30 1.32 -5.86
C ASN A 58 -7.94 2.02 -5.84
N LYS A 59 -6.86 1.30 -6.13
CA LYS A 59 -5.47 1.80 -6.03
C LYS A 59 -4.70 1.45 -7.30
N ILE A 60 -3.82 2.35 -7.72
CA ILE A 60 -2.73 2.06 -8.65
C ILE A 60 -1.46 2.76 -8.16
N ALA A 61 -0.34 2.03 -8.09
CA ALA A 61 0.93 2.60 -7.61
C ALA A 61 2.13 2.14 -8.43
N VAL A 62 3.08 3.04 -8.65
CA VAL A 62 4.33 2.80 -9.39
C VAL A 62 5.49 3.62 -8.81
N GLY A 63 6.71 3.20 -9.15
CA GLY A 63 7.95 3.90 -8.80
C GLY A 63 8.12 5.30 -9.39
N PRO A 64 9.15 6.04 -8.94
CA PRO A 64 9.35 7.45 -9.27
C PRO A 64 9.58 7.71 -10.77
N ASP A 65 10.15 6.73 -11.48
CA ASP A 65 10.39 6.79 -12.92
C ASP A 65 9.10 6.91 -13.74
N ALA A 66 8.02 6.23 -13.32
CA ALA A 66 6.75 6.18 -14.04
C ALA A 66 5.60 6.92 -13.34
N ALA A 67 5.87 7.61 -12.23
CA ALA A 67 4.85 8.28 -11.41
C ALA A 67 3.95 9.27 -12.19
N HIS A 68 4.51 9.93 -13.22
CA HIS A 68 3.85 10.99 -13.98
C HIS A 68 2.91 10.48 -15.09
N VAL A 69 2.87 9.17 -15.36
CA VAL A 69 2.02 8.58 -16.41
C VAL A 69 0.82 7.79 -15.87
N LEU A 70 0.62 7.78 -14.55
CA LEU A 70 -0.53 7.12 -13.95
C LEU A 70 -1.84 7.85 -14.23
N ASP A 71 -2.86 7.08 -14.58
CA ASP A 71 -4.25 7.52 -14.65
C ASP A 71 -5.18 6.38 -14.24
N ILE A 72 -5.64 6.40 -12.98
CA ILE A 72 -6.53 5.37 -12.44
C ILE A 72 -7.90 5.30 -13.14
N THR A 73 -8.30 6.35 -13.86
CA THR A 73 -9.56 6.39 -14.60
C THR A 73 -9.48 5.68 -15.96
N ALA A 74 -8.28 5.52 -16.48
CA ALA A 74 -8.02 4.80 -17.72
C ALA A 74 -8.05 3.27 -17.49
N PRO A 75 -8.37 2.47 -18.53
CA PRO A 75 -8.24 1.02 -18.46
C PRO A 75 -6.84 0.59 -18.03
N ILE A 76 -6.72 -0.47 -17.22
CA ILE A 76 -5.42 -0.95 -16.72
C ILE A 76 -4.42 -1.23 -17.86
N SER A 77 -4.91 -1.60 -19.03
CA SER A 77 -4.07 -1.88 -20.20
C SER A 77 -3.32 -0.65 -20.72
N GLU A 78 -3.90 0.53 -20.60
CA GLU A 78 -3.25 1.79 -21.01
C GLU A 78 -2.17 2.17 -20.01
N ASN A 79 -2.47 2.07 -18.70
CA ASN A 79 -1.48 2.28 -17.64
C ASN A 79 -0.28 1.34 -17.80
N ILE A 80 -0.50 0.04 -18.02
CA ILE A 80 0.59 -0.93 -18.23
C ILE A 80 1.46 -0.53 -19.42
N ARG A 81 0.87 -0.15 -20.56
CA ARG A 81 1.62 0.25 -21.76
C ARG A 81 2.39 1.55 -21.55
N ALA A 82 1.78 2.53 -20.88
CA ALA A 82 2.41 3.81 -20.58
C ALA A 82 3.62 3.63 -19.65
N VAL A 83 3.44 2.88 -18.55
CA VAL A 83 4.50 2.59 -17.58
C VAL A 83 5.62 1.76 -18.24
N ALA A 84 5.27 0.71 -19.01
CA ALA A 84 6.26 -0.09 -19.73
C ALA A 84 7.11 0.76 -20.69
N LYS A 85 6.46 1.68 -21.42
CA LYS A 85 7.15 2.59 -22.36
C LYS A 85 8.15 3.50 -21.64
N VAL A 86 7.76 4.09 -20.51
CA VAL A 86 8.66 4.98 -19.73
C VAL A 86 9.81 4.21 -19.10
N LYS A 87 9.56 2.97 -18.67
CA LYS A 87 10.59 2.06 -18.13
C LYS A 87 11.47 1.39 -19.21
N GLU A 88 11.21 1.65 -20.49
CA GLU A 88 11.87 0.99 -21.63
C GLU A 88 11.76 -0.56 -21.58
N LEU A 89 10.66 -1.07 -21.03
CA LEU A 89 10.36 -2.50 -20.93
C LEU A 89 9.37 -2.94 -22.00
N SER A 90 9.42 -4.21 -22.38
CA SER A 90 8.30 -4.83 -23.08
C SER A 90 7.15 -5.05 -22.10
N VAL A 91 5.89 -4.95 -22.57
CA VAL A 91 4.71 -5.23 -21.73
C VAL A 91 4.78 -6.63 -21.10
N ARG A 92 5.36 -7.62 -21.78
CA ARG A 92 5.54 -8.99 -21.25
C ARG A 92 6.52 -9.11 -20.09
N ASP A 93 7.39 -8.12 -19.92
CA ASP A 93 8.37 -8.07 -18.84
C ASP A 93 7.81 -7.35 -17.61
N MET A 94 6.71 -6.59 -17.77
CA MET A 94 6.00 -5.93 -16.68
C MET A 94 5.38 -6.94 -15.72
N THR A 95 5.46 -6.62 -14.42
CA THR A 95 4.84 -7.42 -13.36
C THR A 95 3.90 -6.58 -12.51
N VAL A 96 2.60 -6.94 -12.52
CA VAL A 96 1.57 -6.25 -11.73
C VAL A 96 1.25 -7.08 -10.48
N CYS A 97 1.39 -6.47 -9.31
CA CYS A 97 0.94 -7.04 -8.05
C CYS A 97 -0.55 -6.75 -7.84
N ILE A 98 -1.32 -7.80 -7.52
CA ILE A 98 -2.79 -7.72 -7.37
C ILE A 98 -3.22 -8.64 -6.23
N LEU A 99 -4.11 -8.16 -5.36
CA LEU A 99 -4.76 -9.02 -4.35
C LEU A 99 -5.62 -10.09 -5.02
N ASP A 100 -5.42 -11.36 -4.66
CA ASP A 100 -6.21 -12.48 -5.16
C ASP A 100 -7.59 -12.47 -4.48
N ARG A 101 -8.56 -11.88 -5.17
CA ARG A 101 -9.93 -11.67 -4.69
C ARG A 101 -10.92 -11.86 -5.85
N PRO A 102 -12.12 -12.41 -5.60
CA PRO A 102 -13.16 -12.51 -6.63
C PRO A 102 -13.48 -11.16 -7.31
N ARG A 103 -13.47 -10.06 -6.55
CA ARG A 103 -13.68 -8.70 -7.07
C ARG A 103 -12.63 -8.23 -8.09
N HIS A 104 -11.48 -8.90 -8.19
CA HIS A 104 -10.42 -8.58 -9.15
C HIS A 104 -10.41 -9.52 -10.36
N ALA A 105 -11.40 -10.39 -10.54
CA ALA A 105 -11.42 -11.32 -11.68
C ALA A 105 -11.30 -10.60 -13.04
N GLN A 106 -12.01 -9.47 -13.22
CA GLN A 106 -11.93 -8.67 -14.44
C GLN A 106 -10.57 -7.99 -14.58
N LEU A 107 -10.06 -7.36 -13.51
CA LEU A 107 -8.73 -6.75 -13.51
C LEU A 107 -7.64 -7.76 -13.88
N ILE A 108 -7.65 -8.95 -13.26
CA ILE A 108 -6.70 -10.03 -13.54
C ILE A 108 -6.79 -10.49 -14.99
N HIS A 109 -8.01 -10.63 -15.52
CA HIS A 109 -8.22 -10.96 -16.93
C HIS A 109 -7.60 -9.90 -17.84
N ASP A 110 -7.88 -8.63 -17.59
CA ASP A 110 -7.45 -7.52 -18.44
C ASP A 110 -5.94 -7.33 -18.40
N VAL A 111 -5.30 -7.50 -17.24
CA VAL A 111 -3.84 -7.51 -17.12
C VAL A 111 -3.24 -8.65 -17.93
N ARG A 112 -3.77 -9.88 -17.84
CA ARG A 112 -3.32 -11.02 -18.66
C ARG A 112 -3.49 -10.77 -20.15
N ALA A 113 -4.60 -10.14 -20.56
CA ALA A 113 -4.86 -9.81 -21.96
C ALA A 113 -3.87 -8.80 -22.54
N THR A 114 -3.20 -7.99 -21.70
CA THR A 114 -2.10 -7.13 -22.17
C THR A 114 -0.82 -7.89 -22.49
N GLY A 115 -0.64 -9.08 -21.90
CA GLY A 115 0.59 -9.87 -21.93
C GLY A 115 1.51 -9.67 -20.72
N ALA A 116 1.19 -8.75 -19.80
CA ALA A 116 1.94 -8.55 -18.56
C ALA A 116 1.79 -9.74 -17.60
N ARG A 117 2.79 -9.91 -16.72
CA ARG A 117 2.81 -10.92 -15.66
C ARG A 117 2.03 -10.41 -14.45
N ILE A 118 1.52 -11.34 -13.63
CA ILE A 118 0.82 -11.01 -12.38
C ILE A 118 1.50 -11.70 -11.21
N ARG A 119 1.79 -10.93 -10.15
CA ARG A 119 2.11 -11.44 -8.81
C ARG A 119 0.85 -11.37 -7.96
N LEU A 120 0.13 -12.50 -7.87
CA LEU A 120 -1.04 -12.60 -7.00
C LEU A 120 -0.60 -12.71 -5.54
N ILE A 121 -1.16 -11.85 -4.68
CA ILE A 121 -0.92 -11.86 -3.23
C ILE A 121 -2.23 -12.12 -2.50
N THR A 122 -2.21 -12.94 -1.44
CA THR A 122 -3.44 -13.24 -0.68
C THR A 122 -3.78 -12.14 0.30
N ASP A 123 -2.82 -11.41 0.82
CA ASP A 123 -2.96 -10.22 1.69
C ASP A 123 -1.69 -9.37 1.49
N GLY A 124 -1.58 -8.20 2.12
CA GLY A 124 -0.31 -7.46 2.10
C GLY A 124 -0.20 -6.38 1.03
N ASP A 125 -1.22 -5.53 0.82
CA ASP A 125 -1.14 -4.53 -0.26
C ASP A 125 -0.33 -3.28 0.10
N VAL A 126 0.00 -3.04 1.38
CA VAL A 126 1.03 -2.06 1.77
C VAL A 126 2.40 -2.54 1.29
N ALA A 127 2.76 -3.79 1.61
CA ALA A 127 3.98 -4.41 1.10
C ALA A 127 4.00 -4.47 -0.43
N GLY A 128 2.85 -4.75 -1.05
CA GLY A 128 2.66 -4.72 -2.51
C GLY A 128 2.94 -3.36 -3.13
N ALA A 129 2.41 -2.27 -2.55
CA ALA A 129 2.61 -0.91 -3.03
C ALA A 129 4.08 -0.48 -2.94
N ILE A 130 4.72 -0.74 -1.80
CA ILE A 130 6.13 -0.39 -1.58
C ILE A 130 7.03 -1.18 -2.53
N SER A 131 6.72 -2.46 -2.75
CA SER A 131 7.42 -3.29 -3.74
C SER A 131 7.32 -2.70 -5.15
N ALA A 132 6.13 -2.27 -5.58
CA ALA A 132 5.95 -1.62 -6.88
C ALA A 132 6.72 -0.29 -7.05
N CYS A 133 7.01 0.39 -5.94
CA CYS A 133 7.75 1.65 -5.93
C CYS A 133 9.26 1.48 -5.75
N ARG A 134 9.71 0.29 -5.32
CA ARG A 134 11.13 0.00 -5.09
C ARG A 134 11.78 -0.48 -6.40
N PRO A 135 12.96 0.07 -6.77
CA PRO A 135 13.73 -0.49 -7.87
C PRO A 135 14.15 -1.92 -7.54
N GLU A 136 14.26 -2.76 -8.58
CA GLU A 136 14.77 -4.14 -8.50
C GLU A 136 13.95 -5.10 -7.59
N SER A 137 12.73 -4.73 -7.22
CA SER A 137 11.83 -5.59 -6.42
C SER A 137 11.21 -6.75 -7.20
N GLY A 138 11.25 -6.68 -8.55
CA GLY A 138 10.52 -7.59 -9.44
C GLY A 138 9.03 -7.29 -9.59
N THR A 139 8.52 -6.22 -8.98
CA THR A 139 7.15 -5.70 -9.16
C THR A 139 7.20 -4.30 -9.75
N ASP A 140 6.46 -4.04 -10.82
CA ASP A 140 6.47 -2.76 -11.53
C ASP A 140 5.29 -1.85 -11.21
N MET A 141 4.18 -2.45 -10.76
CA MET A 141 2.92 -1.78 -10.51
C MET A 141 2.11 -2.56 -9.47
N LEU A 142 1.43 -1.85 -8.56
CA LEU A 142 0.30 -2.38 -7.79
C LEU A 142 -0.99 -1.93 -8.46
N ALA A 143 -2.00 -2.80 -8.57
CA ALA A 143 -3.32 -2.42 -9.03
C ALA A 143 -4.45 -3.17 -8.31
N GLY A 144 -5.56 -2.48 -8.06
CA GLY A 144 -6.82 -3.06 -7.60
C GLY A 144 -7.37 -2.47 -6.31
N ILE A 145 -8.48 -3.04 -5.84
CA ILE A 145 -9.23 -2.59 -4.67
C ILE A 145 -8.72 -3.27 -3.40
N GLY A 146 -8.25 -2.44 -2.46
CA GLY A 146 -7.80 -2.82 -1.13
C GLY A 146 -8.33 -1.87 -0.06
N GLY A 147 -7.95 -2.09 1.19
CA GLY A 147 -8.45 -1.29 2.31
C GLY A 147 -7.97 0.17 2.26
N THR A 148 -8.85 1.09 2.67
CA THR A 148 -8.55 2.54 2.70
C THR A 148 -7.39 2.87 3.64
N PRO A 149 -7.33 2.38 4.90
CA PRO A 149 -6.19 2.63 5.80
C PRO A 149 -4.84 2.23 5.20
N GLU A 150 -4.77 1.06 4.55
CA GLU A 150 -3.58 0.53 3.92
C GLU A 150 -3.13 1.40 2.74
N GLY A 151 -4.06 2.01 2.00
CA GLY A 151 -3.75 2.98 0.95
C GLY A 151 -3.08 4.24 1.49
N ILE A 152 -3.53 4.74 2.64
CA ILE A 152 -2.95 5.92 3.31
C ILE A 152 -1.55 5.60 3.84
N ILE A 153 -1.37 4.44 4.48
CA ILE A 153 -0.06 3.98 4.96
C ILE A 153 0.92 3.81 3.78
N ALA A 154 0.47 3.21 2.67
CA ALA A 154 1.26 3.09 1.46
C ALA A 154 1.64 4.47 0.88
N ALA A 155 0.69 5.42 0.86
CA ALA A 155 0.97 6.79 0.43
C ALA A 155 2.03 7.46 1.31
N ALA A 156 2.00 7.27 2.64
CA ALA A 156 3.04 7.77 3.54
C ALA A 156 4.44 7.20 3.20
N ALA A 157 4.53 5.91 2.88
CA ALA A 157 5.79 5.33 2.40
C ALA A 157 6.26 6.00 1.10
N ILE A 158 5.36 6.13 0.12
CA ILE A 158 5.63 6.71 -1.21
C ILE A 158 6.02 8.19 -1.12
N ARG A 159 5.45 8.95 -0.18
CA ARG A 159 5.86 10.33 0.13
C ARG A 159 7.35 10.41 0.49
N CYS A 160 7.89 9.41 1.18
CA CYS A 160 9.27 9.37 1.63
C CYS A 160 10.24 8.81 0.58
N MET A 161 9.85 7.76 -0.15
CA MET A 161 10.75 7.06 -1.07
C MET A 161 10.64 7.50 -2.54
N GLY A 162 9.62 8.27 -2.89
CA GLY A 162 9.29 8.65 -4.26
C GLY A 162 8.43 7.60 -4.99
N GLY A 163 7.73 8.05 -6.02
CA GLY A 163 6.71 7.27 -6.73
C GLY A 163 5.37 8.00 -6.71
N ALA A 164 4.33 7.31 -7.19
CA ALA A 164 2.97 7.79 -7.07
C ALA A 164 2.02 6.64 -6.76
N ILE A 165 1.03 6.95 -5.93
CA ILE A 165 -0.21 6.18 -5.81
C ILE A 165 -1.35 7.11 -6.21
N GLN A 166 -2.25 6.61 -7.04
CA GLN A 166 -3.57 7.18 -7.25
C GLN A 166 -4.61 6.26 -6.63
N ALA A 167 -5.67 6.85 -6.10
CA ALA A 167 -6.77 6.12 -5.50
C ALA A 167 -8.12 6.76 -5.82
N GLN A 168 -9.17 5.94 -5.79
CA GLN A 168 -10.56 6.39 -5.78
C GLN A 168 -11.31 5.58 -4.73
N LEU A 169 -12.19 6.24 -3.97
CA LEU A 169 -13.01 5.55 -2.97
C LEU A 169 -13.90 4.51 -3.65
N ALA A 170 -14.00 3.32 -3.06
CA ALA A 170 -14.75 2.20 -3.61
C ALA A 170 -15.83 1.72 -2.62
N PRO A 171 -16.95 2.46 -2.47
CA PRO A 171 -18.06 2.05 -1.63
C PRO A 171 -18.55 0.65 -1.99
N LYS A 172 -18.70 -0.22 -0.99
CA LYS A 172 -19.12 -1.61 -1.18
C LYS A 172 -20.62 -1.78 -1.42
N ASP A 173 -21.41 -0.79 -1.00
CA ASP A 173 -22.86 -0.77 -1.10
C ASP A 173 -23.39 0.69 -1.11
N GLU A 174 -24.68 0.85 -1.40
CA GLU A 174 -25.32 2.17 -1.48
C GLU A 174 -25.36 2.89 -0.13
N ALA A 175 -25.32 2.17 1.00
CA ALA A 175 -25.33 2.79 2.32
C ALA A 175 -23.98 3.46 2.61
N GLU A 176 -22.87 2.78 2.32
CA GLU A 176 -21.52 3.36 2.39
C GLU A 176 -21.34 4.47 1.36
N ARG A 177 -21.90 4.32 0.15
CA ARG A 177 -21.89 5.35 -0.89
C ARG A 177 -22.55 6.64 -0.41
N ARG A 178 -23.77 6.54 0.14
CA ARG A 178 -24.50 7.69 0.69
C ARG A 178 -23.79 8.29 1.90
N LYS A 179 -23.25 7.46 2.80
CA LYS A 179 -22.44 7.94 3.94
C LYS A 179 -21.27 8.80 3.47
N ALA A 180 -20.56 8.39 2.42
CA ALA A 180 -19.45 9.15 1.85
C ALA A 180 -19.92 10.49 1.24
N LEU A 181 -21.02 10.48 0.48
CA LEU A 181 -21.58 11.70 -0.11
C LEU A 181 -22.09 12.67 0.98
N ASP A 182 -22.77 12.18 2.00
CA ASP A 182 -23.26 12.96 3.14
C ASP A 182 -22.09 13.55 3.96
N ALA A 183 -20.94 12.88 3.98
CA ALA A 183 -19.70 13.38 4.56
C ALA A 183 -18.94 14.37 3.66
N GLY A 184 -19.44 14.65 2.44
CA GLY A 184 -18.90 15.65 1.53
C GLY A 184 -17.82 15.15 0.57
N TYR A 185 -17.62 13.84 0.43
CA TYR A 185 -16.65 13.28 -0.52
C TYR A 185 -17.20 13.30 -1.95
N ASP A 186 -16.37 13.72 -2.89
CA ASP A 186 -16.58 13.49 -4.32
C ASP A 186 -16.05 12.09 -4.68
N LEU A 187 -16.94 11.19 -5.07
CA LEU A 187 -16.59 9.80 -5.38
C LEU A 187 -15.90 9.65 -6.74
N ASP A 188 -15.97 10.66 -7.59
CA ASP A 188 -15.27 10.67 -8.88
C ASP A 188 -13.84 11.25 -8.75
N GLN A 189 -13.53 11.87 -7.61
CA GLN A 189 -12.21 12.46 -7.36
C GLN A 189 -11.10 11.40 -7.37
N VAL A 190 -10.06 11.67 -8.16
CA VAL A 190 -8.79 10.93 -8.09
C VAL A 190 -7.95 11.52 -6.96
N LEU A 191 -7.71 10.71 -5.93
CA LEU A 191 -6.82 11.03 -4.82
C LEU A 191 -5.39 10.69 -5.21
N THR A 192 -4.50 11.67 -5.21
CA THR A 192 -3.06 11.47 -5.40
C THR A 192 -2.37 11.09 -4.09
N THR A 193 -1.08 10.73 -4.15
CA THR A 193 -0.25 10.50 -2.96
C THR A 193 -0.34 11.64 -1.93
N ARG A 194 -0.42 12.89 -2.40
CA ARG A 194 -0.50 14.07 -1.52
C ARG A 194 -1.90 14.36 -0.98
N ASP A 195 -2.94 13.86 -1.65
CA ASP A 195 -4.31 13.95 -1.12
C ASP A 195 -4.53 12.90 -0.02
N LEU A 196 -3.88 11.74 -0.13
CA LEU A 196 -3.92 10.67 0.88
C LEU A 196 -3.11 11.02 2.14
N VAL A 197 -1.93 11.62 1.96
CA VAL A 197 -1.10 12.12 3.05
C VAL A 197 -0.54 13.47 2.62
N ALA A 198 -1.19 14.53 3.09
CA ALA A 198 -0.69 15.90 3.04
C ALA A 198 0.38 16.10 4.13
N GLY A 199 1.00 17.29 4.21
CA GLY A 199 2.03 17.57 5.21
C GLY A 199 3.44 17.39 4.66
N GLU A 200 4.40 18.12 5.21
CA GLU A 200 5.79 18.15 4.73
C GLU A 200 6.68 17.21 5.55
N ASN A 201 6.29 16.93 6.79
CA ASN A 201 6.99 15.98 7.67
C ASN A 201 6.24 14.65 7.65
N VAL A 202 6.73 13.71 6.84
CA VAL A 202 6.19 12.35 6.78
C VAL A 202 7.28 11.37 7.18
N PHE A 203 6.94 10.45 8.07
CA PHE A 203 7.78 9.34 8.50
C PHE A 203 7.09 8.03 8.23
N PHE A 204 7.85 7.04 7.78
CA PHE A 204 7.39 5.68 7.57
C PHE A 204 8.47 4.70 8.01
N CYS A 205 8.08 3.63 8.70
CA CYS A 205 8.94 2.47 8.90
C CYS A 205 8.16 1.17 8.86
N ALA A 206 8.84 0.10 8.45
CA ALA A 206 8.30 -1.24 8.42
C ALA A 206 9.35 -2.24 8.90
N THR A 207 8.90 -3.32 9.54
CA THR A 207 9.74 -4.45 9.97
C THR A 207 9.13 -5.75 9.46
N GLY A 208 9.96 -6.65 8.93
CA GLY A 208 9.52 -7.96 8.45
C GLY A 208 9.12 -8.88 9.60
N VAL A 209 7.90 -9.41 9.55
CA VAL A 209 7.43 -10.44 10.48
C VAL A 209 7.82 -11.81 9.94
N THR A 210 7.48 -12.09 8.69
CA THR A 210 7.97 -13.25 7.92
C THR A 210 8.89 -12.79 6.80
N ASP A 211 9.69 -13.70 6.24
CA ASP A 211 10.52 -13.38 5.08
C ASP A 211 9.65 -12.89 3.92
N GLY A 212 10.09 -11.83 3.25
CA GLY A 212 9.39 -11.26 2.12
C GLY A 212 10.33 -10.63 1.11
N ASP A 213 9.75 -10.11 0.04
CA ASP A 213 10.47 -9.53 -1.10
C ASP A 213 11.17 -8.22 -0.71
N LEU A 214 10.70 -7.57 0.36
CA LEU A 214 11.22 -6.29 0.86
C LEU A 214 12.11 -6.45 2.09
N LEU A 215 11.68 -7.26 3.06
CA LEU A 215 12.28 -7.36 4.39
C LEU A 215 12.43 -8.83 4.77
N LYS A 216 13.54 -9.15 5.43
CA LYS A 216 13.70 -10.45 6.09
C LYS A 216 12.80 -10.50 7.33
N GLY A 217 12.28 -11.68 7.61
CA GLY A 217 11.48 -11.94 8.79
C GLY A 217 12.32 -11.94 10.06
N CYS A 218 11.63 -11.93 11.20
CA CYS A 218 12.29 -12.08 12.49
C CYS A 218 12.89 -13.49 12.63
N ALA A 219 14.18 -13.58 12.95
CA ALA A 219 14.88 -14.83 13.19
C ALA A 219 15.35 -14.91 14.64
N THR A 220 15.04 -16.01 15.32
CA THR A 220 15.59 -16.32 16.64
C THR A 220 16.80 -17.23 16.50
N THR A 221 17.98 -16.74 16.90
CA THR A 221 19.14 -17.61 17.13
C THR A 221 19.20 -18.02 18.60
N PRO A 222 19.79 -19.19 18.94
CA PRO A 222 20.07 -19.52 20.34
C PRO A 222 20.84 -18.38 21.00
N ALA A 223 20.45 -18.00 22.22
CA ALA A 223 21.25 -17.07 23.01
C ALA A 223 22.66 -17.66 23.15
N ALA A 224 23.69 -16.84 22.91
CA ALA A 224 25.07 -17.27 23.12
C ALA A 224 25.20 -17.87 24.53
N ALA A 225 25.67 -19.11 24.63
CA ALA A 225 25.92 -19.72 25.91
C ALA A 225 26.85 -18.78 26.71
N PRO A 226 26.54 -18.46 27.98
CA PRO A 226 27.43 -17.64 28.78
C PRO A 226 28.82 -18.30 28.77
N PRO A 227 29.91 -17.54 28.64
CA PRO A 227 31.25 -18.11 28.63
C PRO A 227 31.42 -18.98 29.88
N SER A 228 31.90 -20.21 29.70
CA SER A 228 32.20 -21.11 30.80
C SER A 228 33.13 -20.40 31.76
N ARG A 229 32.70 -20.18 33.01
CA ARG A 229 33.56 -19.68 34.07
C ARG A 229 34.61 -20.76 34.34
N SER A 230 35.83 -20.54 33.84
CA SER A 230 37.04 -21.23 34.29
C SER A 230 37.55 -20.61 35.57
#